data_AF-A0AAV0TAJ7-F1
#
_entry.id   AF-A0AAV0TAJ7-F1
#
_cell.length_a   1.000
_cell.length_b   1.000
_cell.length_c   1.000
_cell.angle_alpha   90.00
_cell.angle_beta   90.00
_cell.angle_gamma   90.00
#
_symmetry.space_group_name_H-M   'P 1'
#
loop_
_entity.id
_entity.type
_entity.pdbx_description
1 polymer ?
#
loop_
_entity_poly.entity_id
_entity_poly.type
_entity_poly.pdbx_seq_one_letter_code
_entity_poly.pdbx_strand_id
1 'polypeptide(L)'
;MPAPFKPVLVRPDNFLDDDFDRNDEERVRPPLTSLQPRLQHLSRYVHAANENWSLQLLSRLKDLSKYVHTTDSTSGRQLFPRLENLSKYVLAADSTLSRQLHPQDIIKNLGLSASLDKEQDGERLLVWFACVMVYRRRGNHYGDKDIIDNLATDANKGNFARLLHHFRGHPAMISFTDNLQRELATKYPDTLDTIIHLWLDSGLKPDEVFPLLPIAAIAPFTLNDKTIHLTIIENLSIWMHYVGEFRARYGVYSDKDVVMVLVKNRGEDETMAFLHGIRGIVYFKVYSTSLMEALVSTYPRTIPKIVTIWLKSNISPFEVYKMMPIAAVKEIGFGSDIIAAAIAFKWFLGYVRIFRATRNNEFSIHSVVGLLLKGSRTKLGVTNVLKQIGKDKKWKGFIKEVLEAMEDSRWYNKH
;
A
#
# COMPACT_ATOMS: atom_id res chain seq x y z
N MET A 1 -13.57 -43.87 -5.53
CA MET A 1 -13.03 -42.89 -6.50
C MET A 1 -14.19 -42.32 -7.31
N PRO A 2 -14.54 -41.04 -7.18
CA PRO A 2 -15.53 -40.40 -8.06
C PRO A 2 -14.85 -39.63 -9.20
N ALA A 3 -15.50 -39.65 -10.36
CA ALA A 3 -15.06 -39.11 -11.65
C ALA A 3 -15.04 -37.56 -11.69
N PRO A 4 -14.27 -36.95 -12.63
CA PRO A 4 -14.05 -35.50 -12.66
C PRO A 4 -15.15 -34.72 -13.39
N PHE A 5 -15.51 -33.56 -12.83
CA PHE A 5 -16.40 -32.55 -13.39
C PHE A 5 -15.80 -31.90 -14.65
N LYS A 6 -16.62 -31.74 -15.70
CA LYS A 6 -16.36 -30.88 -16.87
C LYS A 6 -17.04 -29.53 -16.69
N PRO A 7 -16.39 -28.39 -16.99
CA PRO A 7 -17.04 -27.08 -16.96
C PRO A 7 -17.82 -26.79 -18.26
N VAL A 8 -19.00 -26.21 -18.09
CA VAL A 8 -19.88 -25.70 -19.15
C VAL A 8 -19.44 -24.27 -19.50
N LEU A 9 -19.14 -24.04 -20.78
CA LEU A 9 -18.90 -22.72 -21.36
C LEU A 9 -20.24 -22.01 -21.59
N VAL A 10 -20.41 -20.81 -21.01
CA VAL A 10 -21.50 -19.88 -21.36
C VAL A 10 -20.92 -18.81 -22.29
N ARG A 11 -21.50 -18.69 -23.49
CA ARG A 11 -21.26 -17.58 -24.42
C ARG A 11 -22.18 -16.41 -24.06
N PRO A 12 -21.71 -15.16 -24.12
CA PRO A 12 -22.57 -13.99 -24.13
C PRO A 12 -22.73 -13.48 -25.56
N ASP A 13 -23.96 -13.39 -26.04
CA ASP A 13 -24.31 -12.53 -27.18
C ASP A 13 -25.70 -11.93 -26.96
N ASN A 14 -25.82 -10.68 -27.42
CA ASN A 14 -27.02 -9.88 -27.68
C ASN A 14 -27.66 -9.16 -26.50
N PHE A 15 -27.43 -7.85 -26.43
CA PHE A 15 -28.51 -6.84 -26.41
C PHE A 15 -27.98 -5.53 -27.01
N LEU A 16 -28.62 -5.10 -28.10
CA LEU A 16 -28.55 -3.75 -28.67
C LEU A 16 -29.93 -3.12 -28.53
N ASP A 17 -29.90 -1.79 -28.58
CA ASP A 17 -30.96 -0.82 -28.83
C ASP A 17 -31.82 -0.37 -27.63
N ASP A 18 -31.57 0.86 -27.20
CA ASP A 18 -32.64 1.86 -27.14
C ASP A 18 -32.08 3.28 -27.34
N ASP A 19 -32.79 4.02 -28.18
CA ASP A 19 -32.58 5.38 -28.66
C ASP A 19 -32.60 6.44 -27.53
N PHE A 20 -31.72 7.45 -27.62
CA PHE A 20 -32.06 8.80 -27.16
C PHE A 20 -31.39 9.88 -28.02
N ASP A 21 -32.24 10.77 -28.52
CA ASP A 21 -31.97 11.82 -29.49
C ASP A 21 -31.57 13.15 -28.79
N ARG A 22 -30.53 13.78 -29.36
CA ARG A 22 -30.21 15.22 -29.53
C ARG A 22 -30.33 16.28 -28.41
N ASN A 23 -29.24 17.07 -28.41
CA ASN A 23 -29.06 18.51 -28.11
C ASN A 23 -28.79 18.91 -26.66
N ASP A 24 -27.52 19.21 -26.37
CA ASP A 24 -27.12 20.56 -25.94
C ASP A 24 -25.60 20.76 -26.16
N GLU A 25 -25.27 21.76 -26.98
CA GLU A 25 -23.92 22.28 -27.21
C GLU A 25 -23.55 23.24 -26.07
N GLU A 26 -22.74 22.78 -25.12
CA GLU A 26 -21.95 23.68 -24.28
C GLU A 26 -20.48 23.25 -24.29
N ARG A 27 -19.62 24.14 -24.80
CA ARG A 27 -18.17 23.95 -24.95
C ARG A 27 -17.49 23.85 -23.59
N VAL A 28 -17.36 22.63 -23.07
CA VAL A 28 -16.36 22.29 -22.05
C VAL A 28 -15.13 21.72 -22.74
N ARG A 29 -13.96 22.33 -22.52
CA ARG A 29 -12.67 21.80 -23.01
C ARG A 29 -12.48 20.37 -22.46
N PRO A 30 -12.11 19.38 -23.29
CA PRO A 30 -11.97 18.01 -22.78
C PRO A 30 -10.73 17.90 -21.86
N PRO A 31 -10.79 17.10 -20.79
CA PRO A 31 -9.67 16.86 -19.88
C PRO A 31 -8.63 15.93 -20.53
N LEU A 32 -7.44 15.84 -19.90
CA LEU A 32 -6.18 15.12 -20.22
C LEU A 32 -6.24 13.63 -20.67
N THR A 33 -7.32 13.15 -21.29
CA THR A 33 -7.54 11.77 -21.74
C THR A 33 -6.91 11.43 -23.11
N SER A 34 -6.17 12.36 -23.75
CA SER A 34 -5.59 12.14 -25.09
C SER A 34 -4.25 11.37 -25.12
N LEU A 35 -3.67 10.99 -23.97
CA LEU A 35 -2.37 10.32 -23.90
C LEU A 35 -2.44 8.79 -24.07
N GLN A 36 -3.59 8.18 -23.79
CA GLN A 36 -3.68 6.73 -23.55
C GLN A 36 -3.52 5.85 -24.80
N PRO A 37 -4.15 6.15 -25.96
CA PRO A 37 -3.94 5.34 -27.17
C PRO A 37 -2.57 5.55 -27.83
N ARG A 38 -1.94 6.71 -27.58
CA ARG A 38 -0.77 7.19 -28.34
C ARG A 38 0.55 6.73 -27.75
N LEU A 39 0.63 6.61 -26.42
CA LEU A 39 1.79 6.01 -25.75
C LEU A 39 1.72 4.47 -25.68
N GLN A 40 0.52 3.88 -25.82
CA GLN A 40 0.36 2.44 -26.04
C GLN A 40 1.04 1.95 -27.33
N HIS A 41 1.15 2.80 -28.35
CA HIS A 41 1.83 2.44 -29.59
C HIS A 41 3.34 2.32 -29.38
N LEU A 42 3.98 3.24 -28.64
CA LEU A 42 5.39 3.14 -28.24
C LEU A 42 5.62 2.01 -27.22
N SER A 43 4.68 1.78 -26.29
CA SER A 43 4.81 0.76 -25.24
C SER A 43 4.76 -0.68 -25.75
N ARG A 44 3.93 -0.96 -26.78
CA ARG A 44 3.91 -2.28 -27.46
C ARG A 44 5.27 -2.64 -28.09
N TYR A 45 6.09 -1.65 -28.45
CA TYR A 45 7.42 -1.89 -29.04
C TYR A 45 8.55 -2.03 -28.00
N VAL A 46 8.36 -1.67 -26.73
CA VAL A 46 9.40 -1.73 -25.68
C VAL A 46 9.20 -2.93 -24.74
N HIS A 47 8.11 -3.68 -24.91
CA HIS A 47 7.62 -4.70 -23.97
C HIS A 47 8.52 -5.93 -23.73
N ALA A 48 9.71 -6.01 -24.34
CA ALA A 48 10.64 -7.14 -24.24
C ALA A 48 11.95 -6.86 -23.48
N ALA A 49 12.09 -5.71 -22.79
CA ALA A 49 13.41 -5.25 -22.33
C ALA A 49 13.67 -5.39 -20.82
N ASN A 50 14.69 -6.21 -20.51
CA ASN A 50 15.48 -6.27 -19.27
C ASN A 50 16.24 -4.93 -19.01
N GLU A 51 17.12 -4.87 -18.01
CA GLU A 51 17.96 -3.74 -17.53
C GLU A 51 18.51 -2.77 -18.61
N ASN A 52 18.55 -3.13 -19.89
CA ASN A 52 19.00 -2.34 -21.04
C ASN A 52 17.94 -1.53 -21.80
N TRP A 53 16.74 -1.33 -21.24
CA TRP A 53 15.66 -0.64 -21.94
C TRP A 53 16.04 0.77 -22.47
N SER A 54 16.85 1.57 -21.75
CA SER A 54 17.20 2.92 -22.20
C SER A 54 18.11 2.91 -23.43
N LEU A 55 19.05 1.97 -23.50
CA LEU A 55 19.88 1.74 -24.68
C LEU A 55 19.05 1.19 -25.84
N GLN A 56 18.12 0.27 -25.56
CA GLN A 56 17.22 -0.27 -26.57
C GLN A 56 16.25 0.78 -27.10
N LEU A 57 15.72 1.65 -26.23
CA LEU A 57 14.87 2.77 -26.60
C LEU A 57 15.65 3.71 -27.52
N LEU A 58 16.86 4.14 -27.13
CA LEU A 58 17.68 5.02 -27.95
C LEU A 58 18.08 4.37 -29.29
N SER A 59 18.46 3.09 -29.28
CA SER A 59 18.77 2.34 -30.51
C SER A 59 17.55 2.23 -31.42
N ARG A 60 16.39 1.84 -30.88
CA ARG A 60 15.16 1.69 -31.67
C ARG A 60 14.63 3.02 -32.17
N LEU A 61 14.75 4.09 -31.38
CA LEU A 61 14.41 5.44 -31.83
C LEU A 61 15.38 5.91 -32.93
N LYS A 62 16.65 5.49 -32.90
CA LYS A 62 17.64 5.71 -33.97
C LYS A 62 17.37 4.86 -35.22
N ASP A 63 16.77 3.69 -35.08
CA ASP A 63 16.36 2.87 -36.23
C ASP A 63 15.04 3.37 -36.84
N LEU A 64 14.09 3.77 -36.00
CA LEU A 64 12.85 4.43 -36.42
C LEU A 64 13.13 5.77 -37.11
N SER A 65 14.13 6.53 -36.67
CA SER A 65 14.52 7.76 -37.37
C SER A 65 14.96 7.49 -38.80
N LYS A 66 15.81 6.48 -39.02
CA LYS A 66 16.24 6.05 -40.37
C LYS A 66 15.06 5.58 -41.22
N TYR A 67 14.12 4.85 -40.63
CA TYR A 67 12.95 4.32 -41.33
C TYR A 67 11.95 5.43 -41.74
N VAL A 68 11.81 6.44 -40.87
CA VAL A 68 10.99 7.64 -41.12
C VAL A 68 11.51 8.43 -42.32
N HIS A 69 12.82 8.43 -42.58
CA HIS A 69 13.41 9.15 -43.71
C HIS A 69 13.27 8.40 -45.05
N THR A 70 12.70 7.18 -45.06
CA THR A 70 12.68 6.29 -46.24
C THR A 70 11.28 5.84 -46.68
N THR A 71 10.20 6.21 -45.98
CA THR A 71 8.83 5.74 -46.29
C THR A 71 7.86 6.88 -46.59
N ASP A 72 7.09 6.77 -47.68
CA ASP A 72 6.17 7.83 -48.19
C ASP A 72 4.67 7.50 -47.98
N SER A 73 4.35 6.71 -46.94
CA SER A 73 3.00 6.18 -46.76
C SER A 73 2.04 7.14 -46.03
N THR A 74 0.77 7.11 -46.42
CA THR A 74 -0.33 7.96 -45.92
C THR A 74 -0.64 7.76 -44.43
N SER A 75 -0.51 6.54 -43.89
CA SER A 75 -0.61 6.26 -42.44
C SER A 75 0.58 6.83 -41.66
N GLY A 76 1.73 6.97 -42.32
CA GLY A 76 2.86 7.68 -41.77
C GLY A 76 2.52 9.16 -41.52
N ARG A 77 1.71 9.84 -42.36
CA ARG A 77 1.53 11.32 -42.31
C ARG A 77 0.96 11.86 -40.99
N GLN A 78 0.25 11.05 -40.20
CA GLN A 78 -0.23 11.46 -38.86
C GLN A 78 0.77 11.16 -37.73
N LEU A 79 1.58 10.11 -37.87
CA LEU A 79 2.65 9.74 -36.91
C LEU A 79 3.98 10.45 -37.23
N PHE A 80 4.16 10.91 -38.47
CA PHE A 80 5.38 11.45 -39.05
C PHE A 80 5.91 12.66 -38.28
N PRO A 81 5.10 13.69 -37.95
CA PRO A 81 5.63 14.87 -37.25
C PRO A 81 6.16 14.53 -35.84
N ARG A 82 5.52 13.58 -35.15
CA ARG A 82 5.93 13.15 -33.80
C ARG A 82 7.18 12.29 -33.85
N LEU A 83 7.22 11.30 -34.74
CA LEU A 83 8.39 10.45 -34.93
C LEU A 83 9.60 11.23 -35.45
N GLU A 84 9.39 12.23 -36.31
CA GLU A 84 10.44 13.12 -36.77
C GLU A 84 10.99 13.99 -35.63
N ASN A 85 10.13 14.54 -34.77
CA ASN A 85 10.57 15.29 -33.59
C ASN A 85 11.32 14.40 -32.58
N LEU A 86 10.76 13.23 -32.24
CA LEU A 86 11.43 12.22 -31.41
C LEU A 86 12.78 11.79 -31.99
N SER A 87 12.87 11.62 -33.31
CA SER A 87 14.13 11.29 -33.98
C SER A 87 15.17 12.40 -33.86
N LYS A 88 14.77 13.66 -34.00
CA LYS A 88 15.65 14.82 -33.79
C LYS A 88 16.18 14.84 -32.37
N TYR A 89 15.32 14.60 -31.38
CA TYR A 89 15.72 14.52 -29.97
C TYR A 89 16.65 13.33 -29.69
N VAL A 90 16.44 12.20 -30.35
CA VAL A 90 17.27 10.99 -30.16
C VAL A 90 18.63 11.13 -30.83
N LEU A 91 18.70 11.72 -32.02
CA LEU A 91 19.97 12.03 -32.67
C LEU A 91 20.75 13.10 -31.89
N ALA A 92 20.04 14.09 -31.34
CA ALA A 92 20.62 15.05 -30.41
C ALA A 92 21.14 14.32 -29.15
N ALA A 93 20.35 13.42 -28.55
CA ALA A 93 20.73 12.62 -27.40
C ALA A 93 21.95 11.71 -27.68
N ASP A 94 22.01 11.04 -28.82
CA ASP A 94 23.09 10.12 -29.20
C ASP A 94 24.41 10.85 -29.47
N SER A 95 24.36 11.95 -30.22
CA SER A 95 25.52 12.82 -30.44
C SER A 95 26.02 13.44 -29.13
N THR A 96 25.09 13.78 -28.23
CA THR A 96 25.37 14.38 -26.94
C THR A 96 25.94 13.37 -25.94
N LEU A 97 25.38 12.16 -25.87
CA LEU A 97 25.93 11.06 -25.10
C LEU A 97 27.32 10.67 -25.63
N SER A 98 27.55 10.72 -26.94
CA SER A 98 28.89 10.51 -27.51
C SER A 98 29.89 11.58 -27.08
N ARG A 99 29.42 12.81 -26.84
CA ARG A 99 30.20 13.94 -26.29
C ARG A 99 30.25 13.99 -24.77
N GLN A 100 29.62 13.03 -24.07
CA GLN A 100 29.50 13.00 -22.62
C GLN A 100 28.90 14.28 -22.00
N LEU A 101 27.98 14.99 -22.67
CA LEU A 101 27.42 16.21 -22.05
C LEU A 101 26.61 15.85 -20.80
N HIS A 102 26.67 16.79 -19.84
CA HIS A 102 25.96 16.69 -18.59
C HIS A 102 24.43 16.77 -18.83
N PRO A 103 23.58 15.98 -18.12
CA PRO A 103 22.13 15.99 -18.34
C PRO A 103 21.48 17.37 -18.25
N GLN A 104 22.07 18.28 -17.45
CA GLN A 104 21.69 19.68 -17.35
C GLN A 104 21.76 20.46 -18.67
N ASP A 105 22.71 20.14 -19.53
CA ASP A 105 22.85 20.83 -20.81
C ASP A 105 21.87 20.24 -21.83
N ILE A 106 21.61 18.93 -21.72
CA ILE A 106 20.64 18.23 -22.55
C ILE A 106 19.24 18.78 -22.30
N ILE A 107 18.85 19.02 -21.04
CA ILE A 107 17.51 19.52 -20.71
C ILE A 107 17.24 20.88 -21.36
N LYS A 108 18.26 21.76 -21.36
CA LYS A 108 18.22 23.08 -22.01
C LYS A 108 18.10 22.93 -23.53
N ASN A 109 18.88 22.05 -24.13
CA ASN A 109 18.87 21.80 -25.58
C ASN A 109 17.54 21.21 -26.07
N LEU A 110 16.86 20.43 -25.23
CA LEU A 110 15.53 19.89 -25.53
C LEU A 110 14.43 20.94 -25.36
N GLY A 111 14.75 22.14 -24.85
CA GLY A 111 13.77 23.18 -24.57
C GLY A 111 12.76 22.76 -23.51
N LEU A 112 13.13 21.81 -22.64
CA LEU A 112 12.38 21.47 -21.44
C LEU A 112 12.66 22.59 -20.42
N SER A 113 11.82 23.62 -20.41
CA SER A 113 11.87 24.70 -19.42
C SER A 113 10.54 24.79 -18.68
N ALA A 114 10.50 25.63 -17.63
CA ALA A 114 9.56 25.72 -16.51
C ALA A 114 8.08 25.30 -16.66
N SER A 115 7.48 25.26 -17.85
CA SER A 115 6.11 24.73 -18.04
C SER A 115 6.16 23.31 -18.61
N LEU A 116 5.78 22.32 -17.79
CA LEU A 116 5.58 20.92 -18.19
C LEU A 116 4.10 20.69 -18.54
N ASP A 117 3.53 21.58 -19.35
CA ASP A 117 2.10 21.65 -19.61
C ASP A 117 1.70 21.23 -21.04
N LYS A 118 2.67 21.02 -21.94
CA LYS A 118 2.39 20.65 -23.33
C LYS A 118 2.52 19.14 -23.52
N GLU A 119 1.65 18.58 -24.38
CA GLU A 119 1.70 17.16 -24.75
C GLU A 119 3.09 16.73 -25.29
N GLN A 120 3.78 17.66 -25.97
CA GLN A 120 5.12 17.45 -26.53
C GLN A 120 6.22 17.36 -25.45
N ASP A 121 5.99 17.89 -24.25
CA ASP A 121 6.98 17.86 -23.17
C ASP A 121 7.17 16.45 -22.66
N GLY A 122 6.14 15.59 -22.70
CA GLY A 122 6.25 14.19 -22.33
C GLY A 122 7.23 13.41 -23.20
N GLU A 123 7.21 13.62 -24.52
CA GLU A 123 8.13 12.93 -25.46
C GLU A 123 9.58 13.38 -25.25
N ARG A 124 9.80 14.70 -25.11
CA ARG A 124 11.12 15.27 -24.81
C ARG A 124 11.65 14.80 -23.47
N LEU A 125 10.80 14.77 -22.46
CA LEU A 125 11.14 14.35 -21.11
C LEU A 125 11.52 12.86 -21.08
N LEU A 126 10.82 12.01 -21.84
CA LEU A 126 11.19 10.60 -21.98
C LEU A 126 12.58 10.42 -22.60
N VAL A 127 12.90 11.18 -23.65
CA VAL A 127 14.24 11.17 -24.26
C VAL A 127 15.29 11.63 -23.25
N TRP A 128 15.00 12.71 -22.51
CA TRP A 128 15.89 13.22 -21.49
C TRP A 128 16.13 12.20 -20.36
N PHE A 129 15.09 11.52 -19.87
CA PHE A 129 15.23 10.43 -18.89
C PHE A 129 16.11 9.29 -19.41
N ALA A 130 15.95 8.90 -20.69
CA ALA A 130 16.82 7.90 -21.29
C ALA A 130 18.29 8.35 -21.29
N CYS A 131 18.57 9.62 -21.58
CA CYS A 131 19.91 10.20 -21.48
C CYS A 131 20.45 10.14 -20.04
N VAL A 132 19.66 10.57 -19.05
CA VAL A 132 20.04 10.53 -17.63
C VAL A 132 20.40 9.11 -17.21
N MET A 133 19.60 8.11 -17.60
CA MET A 133 19.87 6.72 -17.27
C MET A 133 21.15 6.19 -17.91
N VAL A 134 21.44 6.53 -19.17
CA VAL A 134 22.72 6.16 -19.81
C VAL A 134 23.89 6.87 -19.13
N TYR A 135 23.73 8.14 -18.79
CA TYR A 135 24.75 8.92 -18.09
C TYR A 135 25.11 8.29 -16.74
N ARG A 136 24.11 7.92 -15.92
CA ARG A 136 24.30 7.19 -14.65
C ARG A 136 25.01 5.85 -14.83
N ARG A 137 24.62 5.05 -15.84
CA ARG A 137 25.24 3.74 -16.11
C ARG A 137 26.72 3.82 -16.44
N ARG A 138 27.20 4.95 -16.97
CA ARG A 138 28.62 5.17 -17.24
C ARG A 138 29.43 5.52 -15.99
N GLY A 139 28.81 5.49 -14.81
CA GLY A 139 29.44 5.82 -13.53
C GLY A 139 29.40 7.31 -13.19
N ASN A 140 28.76 8.14 -14.02
CA ASN A 140 28.65 9.57 -13.74
C ASN A 140 27.53 9.85 -12.73
N HIS A 141 27.74 10.86 -11.87
CA HIS A 141 26.76 11.26 -10.87
C HIS A 141 25.72 12.23 -11.44
N TYR A 142 24.45 11.91 -11.26
CA TYR A 142 23.30 12.79 -11.49
C TYR A 142 22.09 12.18 -10.77
N GLY A 143 21.86 12.52 -9.51
CA GLY A 143 20.89 11.89 -8.62
C GLY A 143 19.43 12.21 -8.95
N ASP A 144 18.51 11.56 -8.24
CA ASP A 144 17.06 11.83 -8.38
C ASP A 144 16.72 13.24 -7.89
N LYS A 145 17.40 13.70 -6.83
CA LYS A 145 17.32 15.08 -6.36
C LYS A 145 17.67 16.10 -7.44
N ASP A 146 18.73 15.85 -8.22
CA ASP A 146 19.10 16.73 -9.34
C ASP A 146 17.96 16.79 -10.38
N ILE A 147 17.31 15.67 -10.67
CA ILE A 147 16.16 15.65 -11.58
C ILE A 147 15.02 16.53 -11.03
N ILE A 148 14.67 16.35 -9.75
CA ILE A 148 13.61 17.13 -9.11
C ILE A 148 13.97 18.62 -9.08
N ASP A 149 15.21 18.97 -8.75
CA ASP A 149 15.69 20.36 -8.70
C ASP A 149 15.59 21.06 -10.07
N ASN A 150 15.72 20.31 -11.16
CA ASN A 150 15.69 20.86 -12.51
C ASN A 150 14.30 20.90 -13.15
N LEU A 151 13.41 19.98 -12.78
CA LEU A 151 12.10 19.84 -13.42
C LEU A 151 10.94 20.30 -12.55
N ALA A 152 11.04 20.14 -11.23
CA ALA A 152 9.98 20.52 -10.31
C ALA A 152 10.23 21.93 -9.76
N THR A 153 9.29 22.82 -10.07
CA THR A 153 9.16 24.17 -9.54
C THR A 153 7.81 24.28 -8.85
N ASP A 154 7.61 25.29 -8.00
CA ASP A 154 6.31 25.50 -7.35
C ASP A 154 5.15 25.65 -8.34
N ALA A 155 5.42 26.22 -9.52
CA ALA A 155 4.42 26.43 -10.55
C ALA A 155 4.03 25.15 -11.31
N ASN A 156 4.88 24.11 -11.34
CA ASN A 156 4.69 22.94 -12.22
C ASN A 156 4.76 21.58 -11.51
N LYS A 157 5.10 21.51 -10.22
CA LYS A 157 5.28 20.26 -9.46
C LYS A 157 4.08 19.31 -9.54
N GLY A 158 2.85 19.84 -9.55
CA GLY A 158 1.64 19.03 -9.74
C GLY A 158 1.53 18.41 -11.14
N ASN A 159 1.90 19.15 -12.20
CA ASN A 159 1.94 18.61 -13.56
C ASN A 159 3.06 17.58 -13.71
N PHE A 160 4.21 17.81 -13.08
CA PHE A 160 5.29 16.85 -13.07
C PHE A 160 4.88 15.55 -12.37
N ALA A 161 4.18 15.60 -11.24
CA ALA A 161 3.62 14.42 -10.58
C ALA A 161 2.71 13.59 -11.52
N ARG A 162 1.84 14.26 -12.30
CA ARG A 162 0.99 13.61 -13.32
C ARG A 162 1.80 12.95 -14.42
N LEU A 163 2.85 13.60 -14.92
CA LEU A 163 3.73 13.04 -15.94
C LEU A 163 4.49 11.82 -15.42
N LEU A 164 5.04 11.90 -14.20
CA LEU A 164 5.70 10.75 -13.56
C LEU A 164 4.73 9.57 -13.40
N HIS A 165 3.51 9.85 -12.95
CA HIS A 165 2.47 8.82 -12.84
C HIS A 165 2.11 8.21 -14.20
N HIS A 166 2.02 9.04 -15.23
CA HIS A 166 1.78 8.58 -16.59
C HIS A 166 2.89 7.64 -17.08
N PHE A 167 4.17 8.01 -16.89
CA PHE A 167 5.29 7.16 -17.25
C PHE A 167 5.37 5.88 -16.42
N ARG A 168 4.88 5.87 -15.18
CA ARG A 168 4.80 4.67 -14.34
C ARG A 168 3.95 3.57 -14.98
N GLY A 169 2.98 3.92 -15.82
CA GLY A 169 2.22 2.95 -16.63
C GLY A 169 3.08 2.11 -17.58
N HIS A 170 4.34 2.49 -17.79
CA HIS A 170 5.30 1.75 -18.61
C HIS A 170 6.20 0.84 -17.75
N PRO A 171 6.21 -0.50 -17.95
CA PRO A 171 6.94 -1.44 -17.09
C PRO A 171 8.42 -1.11 -16.89
N ALA A 172 9.11 -0.67 -17.94
CA ALA A 172 10.52 -0.32 -17.88
C ALA A 172 10.83 0.97 -17.10
N MET A 173 9.82 1.77 -16.79
CA MET A 173 9.94 3.06 -16.11
C MET A 173 9.52 3.00 -14.64
N ILE A 174 8.78 1.96 -14.21
CA ILE A 174 8.17 1.87 -12.88
C ILE A 174 9.15 2.27 -11.78
N SER A 175 10.28 1.56 -11.65
CA SER A 175 11.24 1.83 -10.56
C SER A 175 11.85 3.22 -10.63
N PHE A 176 12.08 3.75 -11.84
CA PHE A 176 12.63 5.09 -12.02
C PHE A 176 11.61 6.15 -11.63
N THR A 177 10.36 6.02 -12.09
CA THR A 177 9.27 6.94 -11.74
C THR A 177 8.88 6.85 -10.28
N ASP A 178 8.93 5.66 -9.68
CA ASP A 178 8.66 5.43 -8.26
C ASP A 178 9.65 6.21 -7.39
N ASN A 179 10.94 6.16 -7.73
CA ASN A 179 11.96 6.94 -7.03
C ASN A 179 11.76 8.45 -7.22
N LEU A 180 11.42 8.90 -8.43
CA LEU A 180 11.14 10.32 -8.68
C LEU A 180 9.88 10.80 -7.96
N GLN A 181 8.82 10.00 -7.87
CA GLN A 181 7.63 10.34 -7.11
C GLN A 181 7.95 10.45 -5.61
N ARG A 182 8.75 9.53 -5.06
CA ARG A 182 9.20 9.59 -3.67
C ARG A 182 10.04 10.84 -3.39
N GLU A 183 11.00 11.16 -4.26
CA GLU A 183 11.84 12.35 -4.11
C GLU A 183 11.01 13.65 -4.27
N LEU A 184 10.06 13.67 -5.22
CA LEU A 184 9.14 14.78 -5.42
C LEU A 184 8.29 15.04 -4.17
N ALA A 185 7.69 14.01 -3.59
CA ALA A 185 6.89 14.11 -2.38
C ALA A 185 7.74 14.50 -1.15
N THR A 186 8.99 14.07 -1.10
CA THR A 186 9.93 14.43 -0.04
C THR A 186 10.29 15.91 -0.10
N LYS A 187 10.57 16.44 -1.30
CA LYS A 187 10.94 17.85 -1.50
C LYS A 187 9.73 18.78 -1.45
N TYR A 188 8.58 18.36 -1.97
CA TYR A 188 7.34 19.14 -2.04
C TYR A 188 6.18 18.36 -1.42
N PRO A 189 6.04 18.37 -0.08
CA PRO A 189 4.99 17.61 0.62
C PRO A 189 3.57 17.94 0.17
N ASP A 190 3.33 19.17 -0.33
CA ASP A 190 2.03 19.60 -0.86
C ASP A 190 1.66 18.92 -2.19
N THR A 191 2.60 18.25 -2.86
CA THR A 191 2.30 17.40 -4.02
C THR A 191 1.69 16.05 -3.65
N LEU A 192 1.80 15.65 -2.38
CA LEU A 192 1.41 14.32 -1.95
C LEU A 192 -0.08 14.05 -2.15
N ASP A 193 -0.95 15.03 -1.91
CA ASP A 193 -2.38 14.92 -2.17
C ASP A 193 -2.66 14.65 -3.66
N THR A 194 -1.96 15.36 -4.57
CA THR A 194 -2.07 15.12 -6.02
C THR A 194 -1.63 13.71 -6.38
N ILE A 195 -0.50 13.26 -5.83
CA ILE A 195 0.06 11.93 -6.08
C ILE A 195 -0.88 10.83 -5.55
N ILE A 196 -1.45 11.01 -4.36
CA ILE A 196 -2.44 10.11 -3.74
C ILE A 196 -3.66 9.95 -4.63
N HIS A 197 -4.23 11.06 -5.13
CA HIS A 197 -5.36 10.99 -6.04
C HIS A 197 -5.02 10.22 -7.32
N LEU A 198 -3.84 10.47 -7.91
CA LEU A 198 -3.39 9.72 -9.10
C LEU A 198 -3.24 8.22 -8.83
N TRP A 199 -2.67 7.83 -7.69
CA TRP A 199 -2.57 6.44 -7.29
C TRP A 199 -3.95 5.80 -7.04
N LEU A 200 -4.89 6.53 -6.42
CA LEU A 200 -6.26 6.04 -6.22
C LEU A 200 -7.02 5.89 -7.54
N ASP A 201 -6.90 6.84 -8.47
CA ASP A 201 -7.58 6.83 -9.76
C ASP A 201 -7.06 5.72 -10.69
N SER A 202 -5.78 5.37 -10.57
CA SER A 202 -5.16 4.25 -11.29
C SER A 202 -5.39 2.88 -10.63
N GLY A 203 -6.00 2.85 -9.44
CA GLY A 203 -6.27 1.60 -8.71
C GLY A 203 -4.99 0.93 -8.20
N LEU A 204 -3.95 1.71 -7.91
CA LEU A 204 -2.69 1.17 -7.39
C LEU A 204 -2.92 0.53 -6.01
N LYS A 205 -2.44 -0.69 -5.79
CA LYS A 205 -2.76 -1.36 -4.52
C LYS A 205 -1.97 -0.76 -3.35
N PRO A 206 -2.50 -0.78 -2.12
CA PRO A 206 -1.77 -0.21 -0.99
C PRO A 206 -0.41 -0.85 -0.70
N ASP A 207 -0.20 -2.13 -1.03
CA ASP A 207 1.11 -2.80 -0.92
C ASP A 207 2.14 -2.26 -1.92
N GLU A 208 1.69 -1.77 -3.08
CA GLU A 208 2.52 -1.08 -4.06
C GLU A 208 2.77 0.39 -3.68
N VAL A 209 1.81 1.04 -3.01
CA VAL A 209 1.95 2.44 -2.56
C VAL A 209 2.86 2.57 -1.35
N PHE A 210 2.85 1.60 -0.44
CA PHE A 210 3.68 1.63 0.77
C PHE A 210 5.16 2.00 0.51
N PRO A 211 5.88 1.34 -0.42
CA PRO A 211 7.28 1.68 -0.71
C PRO A 211 7.46 3.03 -1.43
N LEU A 212 6.41 3.62 -2.01
CA LEU A 212 6.49 4.93 -2.68
C LEU A 212 6.49 6.08 -1.69
N LEU A 213 5.97 5.86 -0.49
CA LEU A 213 5.99 6.84 0.57
C LEU A 213 7.38 6.90 1.22
N PRO A 214 7.79 8.07 1.74
CA PRO A 214 9.08 8.24 2.39
C PRO A 214 9.23 7.43 3.69
N ILE A 215 8.18 6.73 4.15
CA ILE A 215 8.18 5.80 5.28
C ILE A 215 9.28 4.75 5.12
N ALA A 216 9.40 4.16 3.93
CA ALA A 216 10.30 3.03 3.69
C ALA A 216 11.79 3.38 3.90
N ALA A 217 12.16 4.65 3.78
CA ALA A 217 13.52 5.13 3.98
C ALA A 217 13.83 5.48 5.45
N ILE A 218 12.83 5.59 6.32
CA ILE A 218 13.04 5.95 7.74
C ILE A 218 13.49 4.71 8.50
N ALA A 219 14.57 4.87 9.29
CA ALA A 219 15.15 3.82 10.11
C ALA A 219 14.09 3.11 11.00
N PRO A 220 14.26 1.81 11.27
CA PRO A 220 13.39 1.10 12.19
C PRO A 220 13.37 1.77 13.57
N PHE A 221 12.19 1.89 14.17
CA PHE A 221 12.06 2.44 15.52
C PHE A 221 11.59 1.40 16.54
N THR A 222 11.80 1.73 17.81
CA THR A 222 11.29 0.96 18.94
C THR A 222 10.34 1.81 19.75
N LEU A 223 9.52 1.17 20.59
CA LEU A 223 8.57 1.84 21.49
C LEU A 223 9.18 2.97 22.34
N ASN A 224 10.49 2.97 22.55
CA ASN A 224 11.19 3.94 23.41
C ASN A 224 11.68 5.20 22.66
N ASP A 225 11.64 5.25 21.32
CA ASP A 225 12.25 6.33 20.53
C ASP A 225 11.27 7.46 20.17
N LYS A 226 10.99 8.35 21.14
CA LYS A 226 9.95 9.40 21.03
C LYS A 226 10.08 10.33 19.82
N THR A 227 11.30 10.62 19.35
CA THR A 227 11.54 11.58 18.27
C THR A 227 11.30 10.98 16.89
N ILE A 228 11.71 9.72 16.68
CA ILE A 228 11.49 9.02 15.41
C ILE A 228 10.00 8.65 15.23
N HIS A 229 9.25 8.53 16.34
CA HIS A 229 7.81 8.22 16.34
C HIS A 229 6.97 9.19 15.50
N LEU A 230 7.18 10.51 15.58
CA LEU A 230 6.22 11.47 14.97
C LEU A 230 6.23 11.43 13.43
N THR A 231 7.39 11.56 12.80
CA THR A 231 7.51 11.55 11.33
C THR A 231 7.05 10.22 10.72
N ILE A 232 7.32 9.10 11.42
CA ILE A 232 6.84 7.80 10.97
C ILE A 232 5.33 7.69 11.12
N ILE A 233 4.77 8.15 12.24
CA ILE A 233 3.31 8.16 12.47
C ILE A 233 2.61 9.03 11.42
N GLU A 234 3.14 10.20 11.08
CA GLU A 234 2.57 11.09 10.05
C GLU A 234 2.51 10.40 8.68
N ASN A 235 3.64 9.88 8.21
CA ASN A 235 3.68 9.23 6.91
C ASN A 235 2.87 7.93 6.88
N LEU A 236 2.91 7.13 7.95
CA LEU A 236 2.03 5.95 8.05
C LEU A 236 0.57 6.35 8.11
N SER A 237 0.21 7.46 8.76
CA SER A 237 -1.17 7.97 8.76
C SER A 237 -1.63 8.32 7.35
N ILE A 238 -0.75 8.90 6.53
CA ILE A 238 -1.02 9.14 5.11
C ILE A 238 -1.27 7.81 4.36
N TRP A 239 -0.42 6.80 4.58
CA TRP A 239 -0.64 5.48 3.97
C TRP A 239 -1.95 4.83 4.45
N MET A 240 -2.27 4.93 5.75
CA MET A 240 -3.51 4.40 6.32
C MET A 240 -4.73 5.11 5.76
N HIS A 241 -4.65 6.42 5.54
CA HIS A 241 -5.69 7.19 4.89
C HIS A 241 -5.89 6.71 3.44
N TYR A 242 -4.80 6.53 2.69
CA TYR A 242 -4.83 5.94 1.34
C TYR A 242 -5.52 4.56 1.34
N VAL A 243 -5.18 3.67 2.29
CA VAL A 243 -5.82 2.36 2.44
C VAL A 243 -7.33 2.50 2.66
N GLY A 244 -7.75 3.45 3.50
CA GLY A 244 -9.16 3.74 3.77
C GLY A 244 -9.91 4.16 2.51
N GLU A 245 -9.36 5.13 1.76
CA GLU A 245 -9.92 5.61 0.49
C GLU A 245 -9.97 4.49 -0.57
N PHE A 246 -8.90 3.69 -0.66
CA PHE A 246 -8.83 2.56 -1.58
C PHE A 246 -9.92 1.52 -1.27
N ARG A 247 -10.10 1.17 0.01
CA ARG A 247 -11.17 0.25 0.45
C ARG A 247 -12.55 0.81 0.15
N ALA A 248 -12.76 2.10 0.41
CA ALA A 248 -14.04 2.76 0.16
C ALA A 248 -14.39 2.76 -1.34
N ARG A 249 -13.39 2.95 -2.21
CA ARG A 249 -13.57 3.00 -3.66
C ARG A 249 -13.70 1.61 -4.31
N TYR A 250 -12.86 0.66 -3.91
CA TYR A 250 -12.73 -0.63 -4.59
C TYR A 250 -13.36 -1.80 -3.82
N GLY A 251 -13.77 -1.62 -2.56
CA GLY A 251 -14.41 -2.66 -1.75
C GLY A 251 -13.52 -3.85 -1.41
N VAL A 252 -12.20 -3.70 -1.56
CA VAL A 252 -11.19 -4.76 -1.35
C VAL A 252 -10.09 -4.28 -0.42
N TYR A 253 -9.19 -5.19 -0.01
CA TYR A 253 -8.04 -4.99 0.87
C TYR A 253 -8.37 -5.07 2.37
N SER A 254 -8.18 -6.25 2.96
CA SER A 254 -8.52 -6.57 4.35
C SER A 254 -7.52 -6.02 5.37
N ASP A 255 -7.86 -6.06 6.67
CA ASP A 255 -6.92 -5.71 7.76
C ASP A 255 -5.73 -6.67 7.81
N LYS A 256 -5.93 -7.93 7.39
CA LYS A 256 -4.85 -8.89 7.24
C LYS A 256 -3.85 -8.45 6.17
N ASP A 257 -4.34 -7.94 5.03
CA ASP A 257 -3.47 -7.44 3.94
C ASP A 257 -2.63 -6.24 4.41
N VAL A 258 -3.24 -5.31 5.15
CA VAL A 258 -2.53 -4.18 5.78
C VAL A 258 -1.41 -4.66 6.69
N VAL A 259 -1.73 -5.60 7.59
CA VAL A 259 -0.73 -6.12 8.54
C VAL A 259 0.38 -6.87 7.81
N MET A 260 0.07 -7.66 6.78
CA MET A 260 1.08 -8.34 5.97
C MET A 260 2.06 -7.35 5.32
N VAL A 261 1.58 -6.22 4.82
CA VAL A 261 2.45 -5.16 4.28
C VAL A 261 3.33 -4.56 5.35
N LEU A 262 2.77 -4.20 6.50
CA LEU A 262 3.54 -3.64 7.61
C LEU A 262 4.63 -4.61 8.06
N VAL A 263 4.29 -5.88 8.30
CA VAL A 263 5.25 -6.89 8.74
C VAL A 263 6.30 -7.18 7.67
N LYS A 264 5.92 -7.25 6.38
CA LYS A 264 6.86 -7.47 5.28
C LYS A 264 7.91 -6.36 5.20
N ASN A 265 7.52 -5.10 5.40
CA ASN A 265 8.40 -3.96 5.20
C ASN A 265 9.12 -3.49 6.48
N ARG A 266 8.53 -3.71 7.65
CA ARG A 266 9.01 -3.17 8.94
C ARG A 266 9.28 -4.25 9.99
N GLY A 267 8.88 -5.50 9.73
CA GLY A 267 8.98 -6.59 10.69
C GLY A 267 7.88 -6.56 11.76
N GLU A 268 7.74 -7.67 12.47
CA GLU A 268 6.68 -7.87 13.47
C GLU A 268 6.81 -6.93 14.67
N ASP A 269 8.04 -6.72 15.12
CA ASP A 269 8.34 -5.94 16.32
C ASP A 269 8.00 -4.46 16.15
N GLU A 270 8.40 -3.89 15.02
CA GLU A 270 8.11 -2.50 14.69
C GLU A 270 6.63 -2.31 14.35
N THR A 271 6.00 -3.25 13.63
CA THR A 271 4.56 -3.21 13.35
C THR A 271 3.75 -3.18 14.63
N MET A 272 4.09 -4.03 15.60
CA MET A 272 3.47 -4.04 16.93
C MET A 272 3.70 -2.72 17.68
N ALA A 273 4.93 -2.19 17.67
CA ALA A 273 5.27 -0.92 18.30
C ALA A 273 4.44 0.23 17.72
N PHE A 274 4.34 0.29 16.39
CA PHE A 274 3.55 1.25 15.63
C PHE A 274 2.08 1.18 16.01
N LEU A 275 1.44 0.01 15.84
CA LEU A 275 0.02 -0.18 16.13
C LEU A 275 -0.31 0.15 17.58
N HIS A 276 0.61 -0.12 18.52
CA HIS A 276 0.43 0.24 19.93
C HIS A 276 0.51 1.74 20.13
N GLY A 277 1.48 2.40 19.49
CA GLY A 277 1.68 3.85 19.57
C GLY A 277 0.48 4.63 19.05
N ILE A 278 0.01 4.31 17.84
CA ILE A 278 -1.13 5.04 17.24
C ILE A 278 -2.45 4.81 17.97
N ARG A 279 -2.58 3.74 18.76
CA ARG A 279 -3.78 3.50 19.59
C ARG A 279 -4.01 4.61 20.62
N GLY A 280 -2.95 5.30 21.05
CA GLY A 280 -3.05 6.45 21.93
C GLY A 280 -3.74 7.65 21.28
N ILE A 281 -3.82 7.69 19.95
CA ILE A 281 -4.45 8.75 19.18
C ILE A 281 -5.93 8.39 18.99
N VAL A 282 -6.84 9.23 19.50
CA VAL A 282 -8.29 8.97 19.53
C VAL A 282 -8.82 8.55 18.15
N TYR A 283 -8.41 9.26 17.10
CA TYR A 283 -8.83 9.00 15.72
C TYR A 283 -8.45 7.59 15.23
N PHE A 284 -7.30 7.04 15.65
CA PHE A 284 -6.80 5.74 15.21
C PHE A 284 -7.13 4.59 16.17
N LYS A 285 -7.80 4.85 17.31
CA LYS A 285 -8.02 3.83 18.35
C LYS A 285 -8.82 2.62 17.84
N VAL A 286 -9.92 2.86 17.12
CA VAL A 286 -10.75 1.77 16.59
C VAL A 286 -9.97 0.99 15.53
N TYR A 287 -9.32 1.69 14.63
CA TYR A 287 -8.60 1.08 13.52
C TYR A 287 -7.38 0.26 13.99
N SER A 288 -6.57 0.83 14.90
CA SER A 288 -5.46 0.11 15.53
C SER A 288 -5.89 -1.12 16.32
N THR A 289 -7.10 -1.11 16.91
CA THR A 289 -7.67 -2.27 17.59
C THR A 289 -7.89 -3.42 16.61
N SER A 290 -8.54 -3.16 15.47
CA SER A 290 -8.76 -4.17 14.42
C SER A 290 -7.45 -4.69 13.82
N LEU A 291 -6.48 -3.80 13.59
CA LEU A 291 -5.16 -4.19 13.07
C LEU A 291 -4.34 -5.00 14.07
N MET A 292 -4.46 -4.72 15.37
CA MET A 292 -3.85 -5.54 16.41
C MET A 292 -4.46 -6.95 16.45
N GLU A 293 -5.79 -7.06 16.33
CA GLU A 293 -6.46 -8.35 16.21
C GLU A 293 -5.96 -9.12 14.98
N ALA A 294 -5.87 -8.46 13.82
CA ALA A 294 -5.33 -9.04 12.59
C ALA A 294 -3.86 -9.46 12.73
N LEU A 295 -3.03 -8.68 13.43
CA LEU A 295 -1.62 -9.01 13.72
C LEU A 295 -1.50 -10.25 14.59
N VAL A 296 -2.27 -10.32 15.68
CA VAL A 296 -2.26 -11.48 16.56
C VAL A 296 -2.78 -12.73 15.84
N SER A 297 -3.81 -12.58 15.00
CA SER A 297 -4.37 -13.68 14.21
C SER A 297 -3.38 -14.19 13.16
N THR A 298 -2.67 -13.28 12.49
CA THR A 298 -1.75 -13.63 11.39
C THR A 298 -0.39 -14.10 11.91
N TYR A 299 0.07 -13.53 13.03
CA TYR A 299 1.37 -13.83 13.65
C TYR A 299 1.22 -14.14 15.15
N PRO A 300 0.64 -15.30 15.54
CA PRO A 300 0.38 -15.63 16.96
C PRO A 300 1.63 -15.67 17.84
N ARG A 301 2.82 -15.83 17.25
CA ARG A 301 4.11 -15.76 17.97
C ARG A 301 4.40 -14.40 18.61
N THR A 302 3.71 -13.33 18.17
CA THR A 302 3.85 -11.97 18.72
C THR A 302 3.13 -11.78 20.06
N ILE A 303 2.12 -12.63 20.38
CA ILE A 303 1.26 -12.50 21.56
C ILE A 303 2.03 -12.33 22.88
N PRO A 304 3.07 -13.13 23.21
CA PRO A 304 3.79 -13.00 24.48
C PRO A 304 4.39 -11.60 24.67
N LYS A 305 4.92 -11.01 23.60
CA LYS A 305 5.55 -9.70 23.61
C LYS A 305 4.51 -8.59 23.69
N ILE A 306 3.43 -8.69 22.91
CA ILE A 306 2.27 -7.79 22.94
C ILE A 306 1.66 -7.73 24.34
N VAL A 307 1.39 -8.88 24.96
CA VAL A 307 0.82 -8.99 26.32
C VAL A 307 1.70 -8.26 27.34
N THR A 308 3.01 -8.40 27.21
CA THR A 308 3.98 -7.72 28.09
C THR A 308 3.88 -6.19 27.94
N ILE A 309 3.74 -5.70 26.71
CA ILE A 309 3.56 -4.27 26.42
C ILE A 309 2.24 -3.77 27.00
N TRP A 310 1.13 -4.49 26.78
CA TRP A 310 -0.18 -4.12 27.30
C TRP A 310 -0.23 -4.06 28.83
N LEU A 311 0.42 -5.00 29.52
CA LEU A 311 0.52 -5.00 30.98
C LEU A 311 1.27 -3.75 31.47
N LYS A 312 2.41 -3.42 30.85
CA LYS A 312 3.19 -2.21 31.17
C LYS A 312 2.40 -0.93 30.92
N SER A 313 1.65 -0.89 29.82
CA SER A 313 0.81 0.25 29.44
C SER A 313 -0.54 0.30 30.17
N ASN A 314 -0.76 -0.58 31.16
CA ASN A 314 -1.98 -0.65 31.97
C ASN A 314 -3.28 -0.73 31.14
N ILE A 315 -3.27 -1.50 30.05
CA ILE A 315 -4.46 -1.64 29.21
C ILE A 315 -5.48 -2.50 29.94
N SER A 316 -6.75 -2.06 30.01
CA SER A 316 -7.77 -2.85 30.71
C SER A 316 -7.99 -4.20 30.01
N PRO A 317 -8.34 -5.27 30.74
CA PRO A 317 -8.67 -6.56 30.12
C PRO A 317 -9.79 -6.47 29.07
N PHE A 318 -10.74 -5.53 29.22
CA PHE A 318 -11.78 -5.29 28.23
C PHE A 318 -11.21 -4.84 26.87
N GLU A 319 -10.22 -3.95 26.88
CA GLU A 319 -9.59 -3.47 25.65
C GLU A 319 -8.66 -4.53 25.05
N VAL A 320 -7.93 -5.27 25.89
CA VAL A 320 -7.11 -6.41 25.44
C VAL A 320 -7.97 -7.47 24.75
N TYR A 321 -9.16 -7.75 25.30
CA TYR A 321 -10.09 -8.73 24.73
C TYR A 321 -10.47 -8.39 23.28
N LYS A 322 -10.66 -7.10 22.96
CA LYS A 322 -10.99 -6.64 21.60
C LYS A 322 -9.83 -6.74 20.61
N MET A 323 -8.59 -6.74 21.10
CA MET A 323 -7.38 -6.81 20.27
C MET A 323 -6.87 -8.25 20.08
N MET A 324 -7.59 -9.23 20.62
CA MET A 324 -7.25 -10.64 20.46
C MET A 324 -8.35 -11.35 19.67
N PRO A 325 -8.00 -12.30 18.79
CA PRO A 325 -8.97 -13.07 17.99
C PRO A 325 -9.70 -14.15 18.82
N ILE A 326 -10.08 -13.82 20.06
CA ILE A 326 -10.79 -14.72 20.98
C ILE A 326 -12.21 -14.95 20.48
N ALA A 327 -12.81 -13.95 19.84
CA ALA A 327 -14.12 -14.08 19.22
C ALA A 327 -14.12 -15.12 18.09
N ALA A 328 -12.99 -15.47 17.47
CA ALA A 328 -12.92 -16.52 16.46
C ALA A 328 -13.04 -17.94 17.05
N VAL A 329 -12.89 -18.11 18.38
CA VAL A 329 -13.19 -19.39 19.08
C VAL A 329 -14.69 -19.75 19.00
N LYS A 330 -15.54 -18.85 18.49
CA LYS A 330 -17.00 -19.04 18.31
C LYS A 330 -17.37 -20.23 17.42
N GLU A 331 -16.49 -20.67 16.53
CA GLU A 331 -16.74 -21.78 15.61
C GLU A 331 -15.73 -22.89 15.88
N ILE A 332 -16.13 -23.87 16.69
CA ILE A 332 -15.34 -25.11 16.90
C ILE A 332 -15.47 -25.96 15.62
N GLY A 333 -14.78 -25.57 14.55
CA GLY A 333 -14.56 -26.33 13.33
C GLY A 333 -13.07 -26.38 12.97
N PHE A 334 -12.54 -27.54 12.58
CA PHE A 334 -11.11 -27.76 12.33
C PHE A 334 -10.49 -26.71 11.37
N GLY A 335 -9.45 -25.99 11.81
CA GLY A 335 -8.73 -25.00 10.99
C GLY A 335 -7.57 -24.29 11.73
N SER A 336 -6.71 -23.58 10.98
CA SER A 336 -5.57 -22.81 11.51
C SER A 336 -6.00 -21.70 12.48
N ASP A 337 -7.18 -21.12 12.24
CA ASP A 337 -7.70 -19.99 13.01
C ASP A 337 -8.08 -20.40 14.44
N ILE A 338 -8.46 -21.67 14.66
CA ILE A 338 -8.70 -22.21 16.00
C ILE A 338 -7.42 -22.21 16.84
N ILE A 339 -6.29 -22.57 16.25
CA ILE A 339 -5.03 -22.67 16.99
C ILE A 339 -4.62 -21.27 17.47
N ALA A 340 -4.66 -20.28 16.58
CA ALA A 340 -4.38 -18.89 16.93
C ALA A 340 -5.34 -18.37 18.02
N ALA A 341 -6.64 -18.65 17.88
CA ALA A 341 -7.66 -18.22 18.82
C ALA A 341 -7.52 -18.91 20.20
N ALA A 342 -7.16 -20.20 20.26
CA ALA A 342 -6.90 -20.93 21.50
C ALA A 342 -5.63 -20.43 22.21
N ILE A 343 -4.57 -20.15 21.45
CA ILE A 343 -3.34 -19.52 21.96
C ILE A 343 -3.69 -18.14 22.54
N ALA A 344 -4.39 -17.30 21.77
CA ALA A 344 -4.83 -15.97 22.21
C ALA A 344 -5.68 -16.06 23.48
N PHE A 345 -6.63 -17.00 23.55
CA PHE A 345 -7.46 -17.22 24.74
C PHE A 345 -6.63 -17.58 25.98
N LYS A 346 -5.67 -18.51 25.85
CA LYS A 346 -4.77 -18.87 26.95
C LYS A 346 -3.95 -17.66 27.43
N TRP A 347 -3.43 -16.86 26.50
CA TRP A 347 -2.68 -15.66 26.82
C TRP A 347 -3.55 -14.56 27.45
N PHE A 348 -4.79 -14.41 27.00
CA PHE A 348 -5.77 -13.50 27.59
C PHE A 348 -6.06 -13.84 29.06
N LEU A 349 -6.32 -15.12 29.37
CA LEU A 349 -6.53 -15.53 30.75
C LEU A 349 -5.29 -15.26 31.62
N GLY A 350 -4.10 -15.39 31.03
CA GLY A 350 -2.83 -15.07 31.70
C GLY A 350 -2.69 -13.59 31.98
N TYR A 351 -3.02 -12.78 30.98
CA TYR A 351 -3.09 -11.33 31.09
C TYR A 351 -4.01 -10.92 32.24
N VAL A 352 -5.26 -11.40 32.22
CA VAL A 352 -6.27 -11.11 33.26
C VAL A 352 -5.76 -11.48 34.65
N ARG A 353 -5.20 -12.69 34.81
CA ARG A 353 -4.69 -13.17 36.09
C ARG A 353 -3.59 -12.26 36.64
N ILE A 354 -2.63 -11.87 35.79
CA ILE A 354 -1.53 -10.98 36.19
C ILE A 354 -2.08 -9.59 36.50
N PHE A 355 -2.92 -9.04 35.62
CA PHE A 355 -3.53 -7.73 35.78
C PHE A 355 -4.28 -7.61 37.11
N ARG A 356 -5.16 -8.58 37.43
CA ARG A 356 -5.90 -8.65 38.70
C ARG A 356 -4.97 -8.64 39.91
N ALA A 357 -3.94 -9.49 39.89
CA ALA A 357 -2.97 -9.58 40.97
C ALA A 357 -2.18 -8.28 41.18
N THR A 358 -1.85 -7.57 40.09
CA THR A 358 -1.10 -6.29 40.16
C THR A 358 -1.97 -5.08 40.50
N ARG A 359 -3.29 -5.17 40.37
CA ARG A 359 -4.24 -4.04 40.49
C ARG A 359 -5.32 -4.28 41.55
N ASN A 360 -4.99 -5.01 42.63
CA ASN A 360 -5.90 -5.27 43.75
C ASN A 360 -7.31 -5.72 43.32
N ASN A 361 -7.42 -6.55 42.28
CA ASN A 361 -8.69 -7.05 41.74
C ASN A 361 -9.67 -5.98 41.19
N GLU A 362 -9.20 -4.83 40.70
CA GLU A 362 -10.04 -3.85 39.98
C GLU A 362 -10.89 -4.50 38.85
N PHE A 363 -10.38 -5.58 38.25
CA PHE A 363 -11.12 -6.39 37.29
C PHE A 363 -11.67 -7.66 37.95
N SER A 364 -12.95 -7.66 38.31
CA SER A 364 -13.57 -8.78 39.05
C SER A 364 -13.67 -10.07 38.21
N ILE A 365 -13.80 -11.23 38.87
CA ILE A 365 -14.04 -12.50 38.17
C ILE A 365 -15.35 -12.49 37.37
N HIS A 366 -16.39 -11.80 37.86
CA HIS A 366 -17.64 -11.62 37.12
C HIS A 366 -17.46 -10.78 35.86
N SER A 367 -16.56 -9.78 35.90
CA SER A 367 -16.19 -9.01 34.70
C SER A 367 -15.49 -9.88 33.65
N VAL A 368 -14.67 -10.85 34.08
CA VAL A 368 -14.08 -11.86 33.19
C VAL A 368 -15.18 -12.71 32.55
N VAL A 369 -16.08 -13.25 33.37
CA VAL A 369 -17.20 -14.08 32.89
C VAL A 369 -18.07 -13.31 31.90
N GLY A 370 -18.46 -12.08 32.23
CA GLY A 370 -19.24 -11.22 31.35
C GLY A 370 -18.57 -10.97 30.00
N LEU A 371 -17.25 -10.74 29.99
CA LEU A 371 -16.47 -10.61 28.76
C LEU A 371 -16.50 -11.87 27.90
N LEU A 372 -16.20 -13.03 28.52
CA LEU A 372 -16.12 -14.31 27.83
C LEU A 372 -17.48 -14.69 27.22
N LEU A 373 -18.57 -14.42 27.95
CA LEU A 373 -19.92 -14.72 27.49
C LEU A 373 -20.38 -13.76 26.40
N LYS A 374 -20.13 -12.45 26.54
CA LYS A 374 -20.49 -11.45 25.51
C LYS A 374 -19.86 -11.76 24.17
N GLY A 375 -18.65 -12.33 24.18
CA GLY A 375 -17.94 -12.73 22.98
C GLY A 375 -18.17 -14.19 22.54
N SER A 376 -19.02 -14.97 23.19
CA SER A 376 -19.28 -16.37 22.84
C SER A 376 -20.75 -16.62 22.52
N ARG A 377 -21.06 -17.51 21.57
CA ARG A 377 -22.46 -17.87 21.26
C ARG A 377 -23.08 -18.82 22.30
N THR A 378 -22.27 -19.56 23.07
CA THR A 378 -22.78 -20.49 24.09
C THR A 378 -21.87 -20.58 25.31
N LYS A 379 -22.48 -20.62 26.49
CA LYS A 379 -21.84 -20.95 27.78
C LYS A 379 -21.04 -22.26 27.67
N LEU A 380 -21.61 -23.26 26.98
CA LEU A 380 -21.01 -24.58 26.79
C LEU A 380 -19.65 -24.54 26.08
N GLY A 381 -19.53 -23.74 25.01
CA GLY A 381 -18.27 -23.60 24.27
C GLY A 381 -17.15 -23.04 25.15
N VAL A 382 -17.45 -21.96 25.89
CA VAL A 382 -16.49 -21.34 26.84
C VAL A 382 -16.11 -22.33 27.94
N THR A 383 -17.08 -23.03 28.53
CA THR A 383 -16.82 -24.05 29.56
C THR A 383 -15.88 -25.16 29.08
N ASN A 384 -16.06 -25.65 27.85
CA ASN A 384 -15.22 -26.71 27.30
C ASN A 384 -13.76 -26.25 27.12
N VAL A 385 -13.54 -25.05 26.58
CA VAL A 385 -12.19 -24.48 26.44
C VAL A 385 -11.52 -24.25 27.79
N LEU A 386 -12.27 -23.69 28.75
CA LEU A 386 -11.79 -23.50 30.13
C LEU A 386 -11.40 -24.84 30.79
N LYS A 387 -12.22 -25.88 30.65
CA LYS A 387 -11.91 -27.22 31.17
C LYS A 387 -10.64 -27.81 30.56
N GLN A 388 -10.39 -27.59 29.26
CA GLN A 388 -9.15 -28.04 28.63
C GLN A 388 -7.92 -27.31 29.19
N ILE A 389 -8.01 -25.99 29.36
CA ILE A 389 -6.92 -25.18 29.94
C ILE A 389 -6.70 -25.54 31.42
N GLY A 390 -7.77 -25.80 32.18
CA GLY A 390 -7.73 -26.17 33.59
C GLY A 390 -7.06 -27.51 33.90
N LYS A 391 -6.76 -28.33 32.87
CA LYS A 391 -5.93 -29.55 33.03
C LYS A 391 -4.49 -29.22 33.42
N ASP A 392 -3.99 -28.05 33.04
CA ASP A 392 -2.68 -27.55 33.47
C ASP A 392 -2.76 -27.06 34.92
N LYS A 393 -1.92 -27.64 35.80
CA LYS A 393 -1.86 -27.33 37.24
C LYS A 393 -1.70 -25.84 37.51
N LYS A 394 -1.00 -25.10 36.64
CA LYS A 394 -0.80 -23.65 36.77
C LYS A 394 -2.10 -22.86 36.71
N TRP A 395 -3.12 -23.38 36.03
CA TRP A 395 -4.38 -22.69 35.77
C TRP A 395 -5.54 -23.18 36.64
N LYS A 396 -5.40 -24.35 37.27
CA LYS A 396 -6.49 -25.05 37.98
C LYS A 396 -7.27 -24.13 38.94
N GLY A 397 -6.58 -23.35 39.77
CA GLY A 397 -7.24 -22.45 40.73
C GLY A 397 -8.04 -21.32 40.07
N PHE A 398 -7.42 -20.60 39.13
CA PHE A 398 -8.09 -19.49 38.44
C PHE A 398 -9.23 -19.97 37.54
N ILE A 399 -9.05 -21.08 36.82
CA ILE A 399 -10.11 -21.67 35.98
C ILE A 399 -11.28 -22.14 36.82
N LYS A 400 -11.03 -22.73 38.00
CA LYS A 400 -12.08 -23.11 38.95
C LYS A 400 -12.90 -21.87 39.36
N GLU A 401 -12.24 -20.78 39.74
CA GLU A 401 -12.91 -19.51 40.10
C GLU A 401 -13.79 -18.97 38.95
N VAL A 402 -13.29 -18.99 37.70
CA VAL A 402 -14.08 -18.57 36.52
C VAL A 402 -15.29 -19.47 36.31
N LEU A 403 -15.12 -20.80 36.40
CA LEU A 403 -16.21 -21.76 36.19
C LEU A 403 -17.29 -21.65 37.28
N GLU A 404 -16.90 -21.50 38.54
CA GLU A 404 -17.83 -21.28 39.66
C GLU A 404 -18.62 -19.97 39.46
N ALA A 405 -17.94 -18.88 39.07
CA ALA A 405 -18.59 -17.61 38.74
C ALA A 405 -19.53 -17.71 37.51
N MET A 406 -19.24 -18.61 36.56
CA MET A 406 -20.15 -18.91 35.44
C MET A 406 -21.37 -19.72 35.88
N GLU A 407 -21.32 -20.46 36.98
CA GLU A 407 -22.42 -21.28 37.50
C GLU A 407 -23.35 -20.49 38.44
N ASP A 408 -22.89 -19.37 39.00
CA ASP A 408 -23.72 -18.47 39.82
C ASP A 408 -24.80 -17.77 38.97
N SER A 409 -25.97 -18.41 38.91
CA SER A 409 -27.14 -17.99 38.14
C SER A 409 -27.68 -16.61 38.53
N ARG A 410 -27.35 -16.12 39.74
CA ARG A 410 -27.84 -14.84 40.25
C ARG A 410 -27.30 -13.64 39.49
N TRP A 411 -26.14 -13.78 38.85
CA TRP A 411 -25.54 -12.71 38.05
C TRP A 411 -26.17 -12.61 36.64
N TYR A 412 -26.53 -13.75 36.03
CA TYR A 412 -27.10 -13.81 34.68
C TYR A 412 -28.53 -13.28 34.57
N ASN A 413 -29.31 -13.35 35.64
CA ASN A 413 -30.71 -12.89 35.61
C ASN A 413 -30.84 -11.37 35.79
N LYS A 414 -29.73 -10.65 35.99
CA LYS A 414 -29.71 -9.21 36.29
C LYS A 414 -29.15 -8.34 35.15
N HIS A 415 -28.50 -8.94 34.16
CA HIS A 415 -27.78 -8.30 33.06
C HIS A 415 -27.93 -9.14 31.80
#